data_AF-A0A0P6Y324-F1
#
_entry.id   AF-A0A0P6Y324-F1
#
_cell.length_a   1.000
_cell.length_b   1.000
_cell.length_c   1.000
_cell.angle_alpha   90.00
_cell.angle_beta   90.00
_cell.angle_gamma   90.00
#
_symmetry.space_group_name_H-M   'P 1'
#
loop_
_entity.id
_entity.type
_entity.pdbx_description
1 polymer ?
#
loop_
_entity_poly.entity_id
_entity_poly.type
_entity_poly.pdbx_seq_one_letter_code
_entity_poly.pdbx_strand_id
1 'polypeptide(L)' 'MAERRWEVLKVKFCERAGCEVALEAQVVYPAEVLPDQPPRLISKRCSRGLECNFWEHMTCVWAGTNPVYDPFEESR' A
#
# COMPACT_ATOMS: atom_id res chain seq x y z
N MET A 1 10.56 7.66 -20.85
CA MET A 1 10.97 7.36 -19.44
C MET A 1 9.95 6.41 -18.86
N ALA A 2 10.32 5.53 -17.93
CA ALA A 2 9.34 4.67 -17.24
C ALA A 2 8.51 5.52 -16.27
N GLU A 3 7.18 5.40 -16.32
CA GLU A 3 6.26 6.16 -15.47
C GLU A 3 5.99 5.39 -14.17
N ARG A 4 6.01 6.08 -13.03
CA ARG A 4 5.66 5.49 -11.73
C ARG A 4 4.37 6.10 -11.23
N ARG A 5 3.39 5.25 -10.93
CA ARG A 5 2.08 5.68 -10.41
C ARG A 5 1.71 4.90 -9.16
N TRP A 6 1.08 5.58 -8.21
CA TRP A 6 0.39 4.93 -7.10
C TRP A 6 -1.06 4.67 -7.49
N GLU A 7 -1.51 3.43 -7.32
CA GLU A 7 -2.87 2.98 -7.60
C GLU A 7 -3.51 2.41 -6.35
N VAL A 8 -4.80 2.68 -6.15
CA VAL A 8 -5.57 2.13 -5.03
C VAL A 8 -6.01 0.71 -5.39
N LEU A 9 -5.54 -0.27 -4.63
CA LEU A 9 -5.93 -1.67 -4.79
C LEU A 9 -7.21 -2.02 -4.02
N LYS A 10 -7.34 -1.49 -2.81
CA LYS A 10 -8.45 -1.82 -1.89
C LYS A 10 -8.68 -0.66 -0.93
N VAL A 11 -9.94 -0.41 -0.60
CA VAL A 11 -10.35 0.53 0.45
C VAL A 11 -11.12 -0.25 1.50
N LYS A 12 -10.85 0.01 2.79
CA LYS A 12 -11.63 -0.54 3.90
C LYS A 12 -11.54 0.35 5.13
N PHE A 13 -12.48 0.18 6.04
CA PHE A 13 -12.34 0.70 7.39
C PHE A 13 -11.29 -0.10 8.17
N CYS A 14 -10.38 0.61 8.87
CA CYS A 14 -9.37 0.00 9.73
C CYS A 14 -9.64 0.34 11.19
N GLU A 15 -9.94 -0.67 12.00
CA GLU A 15 -10.23 -0.54 13.43
C GLU A 15 -9.09 0.13 14.20
N ARG A 16 -7.83 -0.20 13.88
CA ARG A 16 -6.66 0.40 14.56
C ARG A 16 -6.49 1.87 14.23
N ALA A 17 -6.98 2.30 13.06
CA ALA A 17 -6.88 3.68 12.61
C ALA A 17 -8.15 4.50 12.85
N GLY A 18 -9.26 3.85 13.21
CA GLY A 18 -10.56 4.50 13.42
C GLY A 18 -11.12 5.19 12.18
N CYS A 19 -10.63 4.87 10.98
CA CYS A 19 -11.02 5.53 9.73
C CYS A 19 -10.87 4.63 8.51
N GLU A 20 -11.37 5.10 7.36
CA GLU A 20 -11.13 4.46 6.07
C GLU A 20 -9.68 4.64 5.61
N VAL A 21 -9.09 3.53 5.18
CA VAL A 21 -7.72 3.46 4.67
C VAL A 21 -7.69 2.74 3.34
N ALA A 22 -6.72 3.08 2.50
CA ALA A 22 -6.50 2.47 1.20
C ALA A 22 -5.18 1.70 1.19
N LEU A 23 -5.19 0.50 0.63
CA LEU A 23 -3.99 -0.20 0.22
C LEU A 23 -3.60 0.31 -1.17
N GLU A 24 -2.44 0.93 -1.26
CA GLU A 24 -1.92 1.51 -2.49
C GLU A 24 -0.74 0.67 -2.99
N ALA A 25 -0.65 0.52 -4.31
CA ALA A 25 0.44 -0.13 -5.01
C ALA A 25 1.19 0.87 -5.88
N GLN A 26 2.51 0.83 -5.84
CA GLN A 26 3.33 1.58 -6.78
C GLN A 26 3.64 0.70 -7.98
N VAL A 27 3.12 1.11 -9.13
CA VAL A 27 3.26 0.41 -10.41
C VAL A 27 4.20 1.23 -11.30
N VAL A 28 5.14 0.54 -11.94
CA VAL A 28 6.03 1.12 -12.96
C VAL A 28 5.56 0.66 -14.33
N TYR A 29 5.16 1.61 -15.16
CA TYR A 29 4.81 1.38 -16.55
C TYR A 29 6.06 1.53 -17.44
N PRO A 30 6.21 0.70 -18.49
CA PRO A 30 7.34 0.78 -19.40
C PRO A 30 7.39 2.13 -20.10
N ALA A 31 8.58 2.53 -20.54
CA ALA A 31 8.68 3.62 -21.51
C ALA A 31 8.09 3.17 -22.85
N GLU A 32 7.44 4.08 -23.57
CA GLU A 32 6.83 3.84 -24.90
C GLU A 32 7.80 3.20 -25.92
N VAL A 33 9.11 3.37 -25.73
CA VAL A 33 10.17 2.83 -26.60
C VAL A 33 10.34 1.30 -26.47
N LEU A 34 9.87 0.69 -25.37
CA LEU A 34 9.89 -0.76 -25.13
C LEU A 34 8.54 -1.23 -24.52
N PRO A 35 7.46 -1.21 -25.31
CA PRO A 35 6.09 -1.40 -24.81
C PRO A 35 5.75 -2.86 -24.44
N ASP A 36 6.56 -3.84 -24.86
CA ASP A 36 6.30 -5.27 -24.61
C ASP A 36 6.59 -5.73 -23.17
N GLN A 37 7.10 -4.85 -22.29
CA GLN A 37 7.26 -5.19 -20.88
C GLN A 37 5.93 -4.99 -20.15
N PRO A 38 5.46 -5.96 -19.34
CA PRO A 38 4.29 -5.72 -18.50
C PRO A 38 4.61 -4.70 -17.40
N PRO A 39 3.59 -3.98 -16.88
CA PRO A 39 3.76 -3.13 -15.70
C PRO A 39 4.28 -3.92 -14.50
N ARG A 40 5.18 -3.31 -13.73
CA ARG A 40 5.81 -3.96 -12.57
C ARG A 40 5.34 -3.32 -11.26
N LEU A 41 4.87 -4.14 -10.34
CA LEU A 41 4.64 -3.72 -8.96
C LEU A 41 5.98 -3.61 -8.24
N ILE A 42 6.30 -2.44 -7.69
CA ILE A 42 7.56 -2.20 -6.97
C ILE A 42 7.38 -1.92 -5.49
N SER A 43 6.18 -1.53 -5.05
CA SER A 43 5.91 -1.24 -3.63
C SER A 43 4.43 -1.34 -3.32
N LYS A 44 4.10 -1.51 -2.04
CA LYS A 44 2.76 -1.40 -1.49
C LYS A 44 2.81 -0.60 -0.18
N ARG A 45 1.79 0.21 0.09
CA ARG A 45 1.66 0.99 1.34
C ARG A 45 0.21 1.20 1.74
N CYS A 46 -0.01 1.53 3.01
CA CYS A 46 -1.29 2.06 3.48
C CYS A 46 -1.31 3.59 3.31
N SER A 47 -2.44 4.15 2.89
CA SER A 47 -2.61 5.60 2.73
C SER A 47 -2.37 6.41 4.01
N ARG A 48 -2.54 5.79 5.18
CA ARG A 48 -2.31 6.38 6.52
C ARG A 48 -1.10 5.78 7.24
N GLY A 49 -0.24 5.03 6.55
CA GLY A 49 0.89 4.35 7.17
C GLY A 49 1.82 5.27 7.94
N LEU A 50 2.03 6.50 7.47
CA LEU A 50 2.87 7.50 8.14
C LEU A 50 2.21 8.04 9.42
N GLU A 51 0.91 8.34 9.38
CA GLU A 51 0.16 8.84 10.55
C GLU A 51 0.15 7.85 11.70
N CYS A 52 -0.01 6.57 11.37
CA CYS A 52 0.06 5.46 12.32
C CYS A 52 1.41 5.35 13.06
N ASN A 53 2.48 5.96 12.57
CA ASN A 53 3.79 5.97 13.25
C ASN A 53 3.87 7.03 14.36
N PHE A 54 2.94 7.98 14.40
CA PHE A 54 2.86 8.98 15.48
C PHE A 54 2.02 8.53 16.67
N TRP A 55 1.44 7.32 16.63
CA TRP A 55 0.64 6.79 17.73
C TRP A 55 1.48 5.98 18.71
N GLU A 56 0.98 5.86 19.94
CA GLU A 56 1.69 5.21 21.04
C GLU A 56 1.64 3.68 21.01
N HIS A 57 1.13 3.07 19.92
CA HIS A 57 1.02 1.63 19.79
C HIS A 57 1.38 1.13 18.38
N MET A 58 1.85 -0.12 18.31
CA MET A 58 2.11 -0.79 17.05
C MET A 58 0.82 -1.01 16.25
N THR A 59 0.81 -0.68 14.95
CA THR A 59 -0.41 -0.66 14.13
C THR A 59 -0.47 -1.81 13.12
N CYS A 60 0.38 -1.89 12.11
CA CYS A 60 0.31 -2.98 11.11
C CYS A 60 1.57 -3.11 10.25
N VAL A 61 1.58 -4.13 9.39
CA VAL A 61 2.66 -4.36 8.41
C VAL A 61 2.84 -3.16 7.48
N TRP A 62 1.74 -2.53 7.06
CA TRP A 62 1.74 -1.42 6.10
C TRP A 62 2.15 -0.07 6.71
N ALA A 63 2.17 0.02 8.03
CA ALA A 63 2.77 1.14 8.76
C ALA A 63 4.23 0.86 9.15
N GLY A 64 4.73 -0.36 8.93
CA GLY A 64 6.08 -0.78 9.30
C GLY A 64 6.28 -1.04 10.80
N THR A 65 5.22 -1.02 11.60
CA THR A 65 5.29 -1.09 13.08
C THR A 65 4.90 -2.44 13.66
N ASN A 66 4.17 -3.28 12.92
CA ASN A 66 3.73 -4.60 13.40
C ASN A 66 3.75 -5.65 12.28
N PRO A 67 4.76 -6.55 12.22
CA PRO A 67 4.90 -7.53 11.14
C PRO A 67 3.85 -8.65 11.17
N VAL A 68 3.12 -8.83 12.27
CA VAL A 68 2.17 -9.96 12.45
C VAL A 68 0.71 -9.59 12.22
N TYR A 69 0.42 -8.34 11.86
CA TYR A 69 -0.94 -7.89 11.62
C TYR A 69 -1.09 -7.17 10.28
N ASP A 70 -1.79 -7.81 9.35
CA ASP A 70 -2.18 -7.24 8.08
C ASP A 70 -3.69 -6.93 8.08
N PRO A 71 -4.10 -5.65 8.10
CA PRO A 71 -5.51 -5.27 8.03
C PRO A 71 -6.16 -5.57 6.67
N PHE A 72 -5.41 -5.82 5.60
CA PHE A 72 -5.94 -6.08 4.27
C PHE A 72 -5.92 -7.57 3.88
N GLU A 73 -5.40 -8.45 4.74
CA GLU A 73 -5.47 -9.89 4.55
C GLU A 73 -6.94 -10.34 4.45
N GLU A 74 -7.27 -11.11 3.41
CA GLU A 74 -8.59 -11.72 3.27
C GLU A 74 -8.59 -13.03 4.06
N SER A 75 -9.57 -13.20 4.96
CA SER A 75 -9.81 -14.48 5.61
C SER A 75 -10.10 -15.51 4.52
N ARG A 76 -9.16 -16.45 4.38
CA ARG A 76 -9.11 -17.47 3.32
C ARG A 76 -10.32 -18.39 3.31
#